data_AF-A0A812UPT5-F1
#
_entry.id   AF-A0A812UPT5-F1
#
_cell.length_a   1.000
_cell.length_b   1.000
_cell.length_c   1.000
_cell.angle_alpha   90.00
_cell.angle_beta   90.00
_cell.angle_gamma   90.00
#
_symmetry.space_group_name_H-M   'P 1'
#
loop_
_entity.id
_entity.type
_entity.pdbx_description
1 polymer ?
#
loop_
_entity_poly.entity_id
_entity_poly.type
_entity_poly.pdbx_seq_one_letter_code
_entity_poly.pdbx_strand_id
1 'polypeptide(L)'
;MIRALLVVFWATSSAQVLDCEPSECPTTLLQGRLDLVAERRSKQSRELLCTSSDCTPAVFIVSSGRTGSTSILHMLNLIPGYDIKGGNMMLWPDVYDMNKVREADFKIYQHSGLYAWHHANGRNETELMCSMKMMLLGELNPSEHARVIGYKAIKWRFEEDLKDLELLMEAFPCAKVILSKRRNIDDQLLSQGEVFGSMDYYATEHANKAMDKFAKHHSDRSFSLDLEDFDVEHFNTLLGFLGEDEKCRYVDVVHDNAGRFPSPAKPLEWSAIRCNIGA
;
A
#
# COMPACT_ATOMS: atom_id res chain seq x y z
N MET A 1 -19.51 -15.92 -43.22
CA MET A 1 -19.88 -14.53 -42.88
C MET A 1 -20.35 -14.51 -41.45
N ILE A 2 -19.57 -13.93 -40.53
CA ILE A 2 -19.94 -13.78 -39.12
C ILE A 2 -20.01 -12.28 -38.87
N ARG A 3 -21.21 -11.75 -38.61
CA ARG A 3 -21.42 -10.36 -38.19
C ARG A 3 -21.15 -10.27 -36.69
N ALA A 4 -20.17 -9.47 -36.28
CA ALA A 4 -19.99 -9.13 -34.87
C ALA A 4 -20.88 -7.93 -34.52
N LEU A 5 -21.83 -8.12 -33.61
CA LEU A 5 -22.62 -7.03 -33.01
C LEU A 5 -21.86 -6.50 -31.80
N LEU A 6 -21.48 -5.22 -31.82
CA LEU A 6 -20.97 -4.50 -30.66
C LEU A 6 -22.06 -3.56 -30.16
N VAL A 7 -22.60 -3.81 -28.97
CA VAL A 7 -23.60 -2.93 -28.33
C VAL A 7 -22.87 -1.99 -27.38
N VAL A 8 -23.05 -0.68 -27.57
CA VAL A 8 -22.48 0.37 -26.71
C VAL A 8 -23.61 0.97 -25.86
N PHE A 9 -23.43 1.03 -24.55
CA PHE A 9 -24.30 1.81 -23.65
C PHE A 9 -23.74 3.23 -23.48
N TRP A 10 -24.55 4.24 -23.81
CA TRP A 10 -24.38 5.61 -23.33
C TRP A 10 -25.68 6.08 -22.68
N ALA A 11 -25.54 6.77 -21.55
CA ALA A 11 -26.65 7.44 -20.89
C ALA A 11 -27.08 8.67 -21.70
N THR A 12 -28.35 8.67 -22.07
CA THR A 12 -29.18 9.76 -22.65
C THR A 12 -28.86 10.24 -24.07
N SER A 13 -29.91 10.13 -24.91
CA SER A 13 -30.07 10.60 -26.31
C SER A 13 -29.55 9.69 -27.43
N SER A 14 -30.45 8.82 -27.92
CA SER A 14 -30.50 8.20 -29.26
C SER A 14 -29.18 7.63 -29.84
N ALA A 15 -28.93 6.35 -29.58
CA ALA A 15 -27.91 5.58 -30.28
C ALA A 15 -28.32 5.36 -31.75
N GLN A 16 -27.58 5.95 -32.69
CA GLN A 16 -27.59 5.51 -34.08
C GLN A 16 -26.45 4.50 -34.27
N VAL A 17 -26.81 3.26 -34.62
CA VAL A 17 -25.87 2.26 -35.10
C VAL A 17 -25.51 2.63 -36.53
N LEU A 18 -24.26 3.01 -36.77
CA LEU A 18 -23.75 3.19 -38.13
C LEU A 18 -23.09 1.89 -38.58
N ASP A 19 -23.75 1.19 -39.50
CA ASP A 19 -23.18 0.11 -40.29
C ASP A 19 -22.23 0.73 -41.31
N CYS A 20 -20.91 0.60 -41.10
CA CYS A 20 -19.92 0.87 -42.12
C CYS A 20 -19.01 -0.34 -42.31
N GLU A 21 -18.77 -0.71 -43.56
CA GLU A 21 -17.82 -1.76 -43.95
C GLU A 21 -16.37 -1.32 -43.62
N PRO A 22 -15.46 -2.24 -43.25
CA PRO A 22 -14.12 -1.91 -42.76
C PRO A 22 -13.26 -1.04 -43.69
N SER A 23 -13.56 -1.04 -45.00
CA SER A 23 -12.83 -0.27 -46.01
C SER A 23 -13.30 1.19 -46.16
N GLU A 24 -14.40 1.59 -45.53
CA GLU A 24 -15.04 2.89 -45.76
C GLU A 24 -15.02 3.82 -44.54
N CYS A 25 -14.45 3.37 -43.42
CA CYS A 25 -14.34 4.23 -42.24
C CYS A 25 -13.33 5.35 -42.53
N PRO A 26 -13.74 6.63 -42.56
CA PRO A 26 -12.83 7.73 -42.88
C PRO A 26 -11.69 7.75 -41.86
N THR A 27 -10.45 7.75 -42.34
CA THR A 27 -9.23 7.83 -41.50
C THR A 27 -9.27 9.01 -40.53
N THR A 28 -10.03 10.07 -40.84
CA THR A 28 -10.29 11.23 -39.98
C THR A 28 -11.04 10.90 -38.68
N LEU A 29 -11.88 9.86 -38.64
CA LEU A 29 -12.60 9.44 -37.42
C LEU A 29 -11.71 8.61 -36.48
N LEU A 30 -10.82 7.79 -37.04
CA LEU A 30 -9.77 7.10 -36.30
C LEU A 30 -8.73 8.08 -35.78
N GLN A 31 -8.34 9.07 -36.59
CA GLN A 31 -7.43 10.13 -36.19
C GLN A 31 -8.05 11.00 -35.09
N GLY A 32 -9.32 11.42 -35.22
CA GLY A 32 -10.02 12.16 -34.17
C GLY A 32 -10.17 11.38 -32.85
N ARG A 33 -10.29 10.05 -32.90
CA ARG A 33 -10.25 9.19 -31.69
C ARG A 33 -8.85 9.08 -31.10
N LEU A 34 -7.82 8.93 -31.93
CA LEU A 34 -6.43 8.93 -31.50
C LEU A 34 -6.05 10.27 -30.89
N ASP A 35 -6.51 11.37 -31.48
CA ASP A 35 -6.27 12.73 -31.02
C ASP A 35 -7.05 13.00 -29.72
N LEU A 36 -8.31 12.54 -29.58
CA LEU A 36 -9.05 12.62 -28.31
C LEU A 36 -8.46 11.74 -27.20
N VAL A 37 -7.92 10.56 -27.53
CA VAL A 37 -7.19 9.69 -26.59
C VAL A 37 -5.82 10.29 -26.27
N ALA A 38 -5.15 10.94 -27.23
CA ALA A 38 -3.88 11.62 -27.06
C ALA A 38 -4.02 12.94 -26.31
N GLU A 39 -5.13 13.65 -26.45
CA GLU A 39 -5.45 14.92 -25.78
C GLU A 39 -6.03 14.67 -24.38
N ARG A 40 -6.78 13.57 -24.19
CA ARG A 40 -7.01 13.01 -22.84
C ARG A 40 -5.70 12.54 -22.23
N ARG A 41 -4.84 11.83 -22.96
CA ARG A 41 -3.51 11.44 -22.46
C ARG A 41 -2.56 12.61 -22.28
N SER A 42 -2.74 13.77 -22.93
CA SER A 42 -1.84 14.93 -22.76
C SER A 42 -2.29 15.86 -21.64
N LYS A 43 -3.60 15.92 -21.36
CA LYS A 43 -4.14 16.56 -20.15
C LYS A 43 -4.15 15.64 -18.92
N GLN A 44 -4.11 14.31 -19.12
CA GLN A 44 -4.06 13.29 -18.06
C GLN A 44 -2.69 12.60 -17.94
N SER A 45 -1.75 12.86 -18.86
CA SER A 45 -0.34 12.96 -18.50
C SER A 45 -0.25 14.25 -17.71
N ARG A 46 -0.42 14.24 -16.39
CA ARG A 46 0.64 13.72 -15.52
C ARG A 46 1.97 13.94 -16.22
N GLU A 47 2.41 15.20 -16.26
CA GLU A 47 3.78 15.48 -15.81
C GLU A 47 4.13 14.41 -14.78
N LEU A 48 5.17 13.64 -15.07
CA LEU A 48 5.59 12.53 -14.23
C LEU A 48 5.83 13.08 -12.82
N LEU A 49 4.80 13.00 -11.97
CA LEU A 49 4.71 13.51 -10.59
C LEU A 49 5.55 12.69 -9.60
N CYS A 50 6.52 11.93 -10.12
CA CYS A 50 7.60 11.42 -9.31
C CYS A 50 8.91 11.89 -9.92
N THR A 51 9.36 13.04 -9.46
CA THR A 51 10.79 13.22 -9.24
C THR A 51 11.18 12.32 -8.07
N SER A 52 12.42 11.83 -8.03
CA SER A 52 12.93 11.04 -6.89
C SER A 52 12.89 11.81 -5.55
N SER A 53 12.67 13.13 -5.61
CA SER A 53 12.46 14.02 -4.46
C SER A 53 10.99 14.22 -4.05
N ASP A 54 10.02 13.69 -4.80
CA ASP A 54 8.59 13.83 -4.47
C ASP A 54 8.23 12.92 -3.28
N CYS A 55 8.43 13.49 -2.11
CA CYS A 55 8.09 12.96 -0.80
C CYS A 55 6.55 12.91 -0.62
N THR A 56 5.94 11.78 -0.97
CA THR A 56 4.56 11.48 -0.53
C THR A 56 4.62 10.86 0.85
N PRO A 57 4.06 11.48 1.90
CA PRO A 57 4.04 10.90 3.23
C PRO A 57 3.25 9.58 3.24
N ALA A 58 3.88 8.52 3.72
CA ALA A 58 3.25 7.21 3.81
C ALA A 58 3.55 6.55 5.16
N VAL A 59 2.63 5.71 5.64
CA VAL A 59 2.85 4.87 6.81
C VAL A 59 2.46 3.43 6.50
N PHE A 60 3.42 2.51 6.64
CA PHE A 60 3.20 1.09 6.42
C PHE A 60 3.15 0.35 7.75
N ILE A 61 2.06 -0.38 8.00
CA ILE A 61 1.91 -1.23 9.19
C ILE A 61 2.22 -2.67 8.80
N VAL A 62 3.26 -3.20 9.41
CA VAL A 62 3.87 -4.50 9.12
C VAL A 62 3.65 -5.40 10.33
N SER A 63 3.16 -6.61 10.11
CA SER A 63 2.99 -7.61 11.17
C SER A 63 3.04 -9.03 10.65
N SER A 64 3.28 -9.97 11.57
CA SER A 64 3.15 -11.42 11.36
C SER A 64 1.72 -11.95 11.61
N GLY A 65 0.77 -11.04 11.86
CA GLY A 65 -0.65 -11.34 12.10
C GLY A 65 -0.97 -11.65 13.57
N ARG A 66 -2.14 -11.21 14.03
CA ARG A 66 -2.63 -11.34 15.42
C ARG A 66 -1.76 -10.61 16.47
N THR A 67 -1.20 -9.48 16.06
CA THR A 67 -0.34 -8.58 16.86
C THR A 67 -1.04 -7.26 17.22
N GLY A 68 -2.36 -7.15 17.00
CA GLY A 68 -3.10 -5.90 17.17
C GLY A 68 -2.87 -4.84 16.08
N SER A 69 -2.23 -5.20 14.97
CA SER A 69 -1.97 -4.28 13.86
C SER A 69 -3.23 -3.65 13.24
N THR A 70 -4.42 -4.23 13.44
CA THR A 70 -5.70 -3.59 13.05
C THR A 70 -6.10 -2.47 14.02
N SER A 71 -5.85 -2.62 15.33
CA SER A 71 -6.04 -1.52 16.28
C SER A 71 -5.12 -0.35 15.95
N ILE A 72 -3.85 -0.61 15.59
CA ILE A 72 -2.92 0.43 15.13
C ILE A 72 -3.49 1.14 13.89
N LEU A 73 -3.96 0.38 12.89
CA LEU A 73 -4.60 0.93 11.69
C LEU A 73 -5.73 1.90 12.04
N HIS A 74 -6.63 1.50 12.94
CA HIS A 74 -7.76 2.34 13.34
C HIS A 74 -7.30 3.57 14.11
N MET A 75 -6.37 3.41 15.06
CA MET A 75 -5.79 4.53 15.79
C MET A 75 -5.21 5.58 14.85
N LEU A 76 -4.37 5.17 13.88
CA LEU A 76 -3.81 6.09 12.89
C LEU A 76 -4.88 6.82 12.06
N ASN A 77 -5.94 6.13 11.66
CA ASN A 77 -7.03 6.73 10.89
C ASN A 77 -7.89 7.71 11.69
N LEU A 78 -7.71 7.81 13.01
CA LEU A 78 -8.30 8.90 13.80
C LEU A 78 -7.53 10.23 13.63
N ILE A 79 -6.29 10.19 13.14
CA ILE A 79 -5.50 11.40 12.89
C ILE A 79 -6.04 12.10 11.63
N PRO A 80 -6.40 13.39 11.70
CA PRO A 80 -6.91 14.12 10.54
C PRO A 80 -5.95 14.06 9.34
N GLY A 81 -6.49 13.60 8.21
CA GLY A 81 -5.78 13.46 6.94
C GLY A 81 -4.98 12.15 6.81
N TYR A 82 -5.06 11.21 7.75
CA TYR A 82 -4.52 9.87 7.55
C TYR A 82 -5.56 9.02 6.82
N ASP A 83 -5.13 8.35 5.76
CA ASP A 83 -5.93 7.40 5.00
C ASP A 83 -5.14 6.11 4.79
N ILE A 84 -5.06 5.31 5.85
CA ILE A 84 -4.35 4.03 5.85
C ILE A 84 -5.37 2.92 5.56
N LYS A 85 -5.09 2.08 4.56
CA LYS A 85 -5.98 0.99 4.15
C LYS A 85 -5.60 -0.34 4.82
N GLY A 86 -6.58 -1.17 5.12
CA GLY A 86 -6.35 -2.52 5.62
C GLY A 86 -6.35 -3.57 4.50
N GLY A 87 -5.49 -4.57 4.61
CA GLY A 87 -5.78 -5.91 4.09
C GLY A 87 -6.04 -6.01 2.59
N ASN A 88 -5.16 -5.48 1.74
CA ASN A 88 -5.14 -5.82 0.33
C ASN A 88 -4.15 -6.96 0.08
N MET A 89 -4.67 -8.19 -0.04
CA MET A 89 -3.91 -9.41 -0.30
C MET A 89 -3.12 -9.41 -1.64
N MET A 90 -3.07 -8.30 -2.38
CA MET A 90 -2.63 -8.24 -3.76
C MET A 90 -1.43 -7.35 -4.05
N LEU A 91 -1.12 -6.31 -3.25
CA LEU A 91 0.07 -5.49 -3.55
C LEU A 91 1.38 -6.20 -3.20
N TRP A 92 1.33 -7.12 -2.24
CA TRP A 92 2.54 -7.77 -1.75
C TRP A 92 3.23 -8.68 -2.79
N PRO A 93 2.52 -9.62 -3.45
CA PRO A 93 3.14 -10.42 -4.50
C PRO A 93 3.74 -9.57 -5.63
N ASP A 94 3.09 -8.46 -5.99
CA ASP A 94 3.57 -7.59 -7.05
C ASP A 94 4.87 -6.85 -6.66
N VAL A 95 4.93 -6.31 -5.44
CA VAL A 95 6.15 -5.65 -4.92
C VAL A 95 7.29 -6.66 -4.79
N TYR A 96 7.00 -7.87 -4.33
CA TYR A 96 7.96 -8.98 -4.24
C TYR A 96 8.51 -9.38 -5.62
N ASP A 97 7.63 -9.58 -6.60
CA ASP A 97 8.04 -9.94 -7.96
C ASP A 97 8.89 -8.84 -8.59
N MET A 98 8.56 -7.57 -8.35
CA MET A 98 9.36 -6.42 -8.78
C MET A 98 10.74 -6.39 -8.14
N ASN A 99 10.85 -6.68 -6.84
CA ASN A 99 12.14 -6.73 -6.16
C ASN A 99 13.01 -7.90 -6.67
N LYS A 100 12.42 -9.06 -6.90
CA LYS A 100 13.10 -10.21 -7.53
C LYS A 100 13.67 -9.89 -8.90
N VAL A 101 12.84 -9.22 -9.72
CA VAL A 101 13.20 -8.71 -11.04
C VAL A 101 14.33 -7.67 -10.96
N ARG A 102 14.48 -6.96 -9.84
CA ARG A 102 15.58 -6.01 -9.58
C ARG A 102 16.87 -6.72 -9.18
N GLU A 103 16.84 -7.68 -8.25
CA GLU A 103 18.05 -8.25 -7.65
C GLU A 103 18.81 -9.27 -8.53
N ALA A 104 18.11 -10.14 -9.29
CA ALA A 104 18.74 -11.36 -9.83
C ALA A 104 18.39 -11.75 -11.28
N ASP A 105 17.11 -11.80 -11.66
CA ASP A 105 16.71 -12.62 -12.84
C ASP A 105 17.07 -12.02 -14.19
N PHE A 106 17.34 -10.72 -14.26
CA PHE A 106 17.71 -10.10 -15.53
C PHE A 106 19.20 -10.12 -15.84
N LYS A 107 20.08 -10.37 -14.87
CA LYS A 107 21.54 -10.43 -15.11
C LYS A 107 21.92 -11.51 -16.14
N ILE A 108 21.15 -12.60 -16.19
CA ILE A 108 21.32 -13.68 -17.17
C ILE A 108 20.97 -13.23 -18.60
N TYR A 109 20.02 -12.31 -18.73
CA TYR A 109 19.55 -11.79 -20.02
C TYR A 109 20.25 -10.50 -20.46
N GLN A 110 21.03 -9.87 -19.58
CA GLN A 110 21.82 -8.66 -19.88
C GLN A 110 22.88 -8.88 -20.97
N HIS A 111 23.32 -10.12 -21.21
CA HIS A 111 24.46 -10.41 -22.08
C HIS A 111 24.13 -10.82 -23.52
N SER A 112 22.86 -10.78 -23.93
CA SER A 112 22.49 -11.18 -25.29
C SER A 112 21.37 -10.30 -25.83
N GLY A 113 21.70 -9.48 -26.82
CA GLY A 113 20.74 -8.67 -27.58
C GLY A 113 19.78 -9.49 -28.46
N LEU A 114 19.77 -10.82 -28.33
CA LEU A 114 18.95 -11.75 -29.09
C LEU A 114 17.79 -12.35 -28.28
N TYR A 115 17.71 -12.06 -26.97
CA TYR A 115 16.60 -12.55 -26.14
C TYR A 115 15.47 -11.52 -26.04
N ALA A 116 14.23 -12.00 -25.86
CA ALA A 116 13.03 -11.16 -25.67
C ALA A 116 13.16 -10.15 -24.50
N TRP A 117 14.09 -10.41 -23.57
CA TRP A 117 14.33 -9.68 -22.33
C TRP A 117 15.51 -8.68 -22.41
N HIS A 118 16.05 -8.40 -23.60
CA HIS A 118 17.20 -7.50 -23.79
C HIS A 118 16.96 -6.04 -23.32
N HIS A 119 15.70 -5.63 -23.17
CA HIS A 119 15.30 -4.31 -22.64
C HIS A 119 15.66 -4.10 -21.16
N ALA A 120 16.12 -5.14 -20.47
CA ALA A 120 16.58 -5.03 -19.09
C ALA A 120 17.89 -4.25 -18.94
N ASN A 121 18.66 -4.10 -20.03
CA ASN A 121 19.80 -3.20 -20.10
C ASN A 121 19.30 -1.76 -20.24
N GLY A 122 19.60 -0.90 -19.26
CA GLY A 122 19.24 0.52 -19.30
C GLY A 122 17.90 0.86 -18.63
N ARG A 123 17.40 -0.01 -17.73
CA ARG A 123 16.27 0.36 -16.86
C ARG A 123 16.61 1.61 -16.06
N ASN A 124 15.70 2.59 -16.11
CA ASN A 124 15.78 3.77 -15.29
C ASN A 124 15.11 3.47 -13.93
N GLU A 125 15.92 3.33 -12.88
CA GLU A 125 15.43 3.04 -11.53
C GLU A 125 14.44 4.10 -11.03
N THR A 126 14.59 5.37 -11.44
CA THR A 126 13.66 6.44 -11.06
C THR A 126 12.28 6.22 -11.70
N GLU A 127 12.23 5.82 -12.96
CA GLU A 127 10.97 5.50 -13.65
C GLU A 127 10.32 4.25 -13.08
N LEU A 128 11.13 3.25 -12.69
CA LEU A 128 10.65 2.04 -12.02
C LEU A 128 10.00 2.38 -10.68
N MET A 129 10.69 3.14 -9.82
CA MET A 129 10.14 3.57 -8.52
C MET A 129 8.90 4.44 -8.69
N CYS A 130 8.89 5.33 -9.69
CA CYS A 130 7.69 6.12 -9.97
C CYS A 130 6.52 5.23 -10.39
N SER A 131 6.76 4.26 -11.27
CA SER A 131 5.73 3.32 -11.73
C SER A 131 5.16 2.51 -10.56
N MET A 132 6.02 2.04 -9.65
CA MET A 132 5.61 1.38 -8.41
C MET A 132 4.74 2.28 -7.53
N LYS A 133 5.21 3.50 -7.27
CA LYS A 133 4.46 4.51 -6.50
C LYS A 133 3.08 4.74 -7.10
N MET A 134 2.99 4.89 -8.43
CA MET A 134 1.72 5.11 -9.13
C MET A 134 0.79 3.90 -9.07
N MET A 135 1.32 2.69 -9.20
CA MET A 135 0.56 1.45 -9.02
C MET A 135 -0.02 1.38 -7.60
N LEU A 136 0.81 1.60 -6.58
CA LEU A 136 0.39 1.60 -5.18
C LEU A 136 -0.68 2.67 -4.91
N LEU A 137 -0.49 3.88 -5.43
CA LEU A 137 -1.50 4.95 -5.31
C LEU A 137 -2.83 4.59 -5.99
N GLY A 138 -2.77 3.93 -7.15
CA GLY A 138 -3.96 3.44 -7.86
C GLY A 138 -4.74 2.42 -7.03
N GLU A 139 -4.03 1.49 -6.38
CA GLU A 139 -4.64 0.46 -5.53
C GLU A 139 -5.13 1.00 -4.18
N LEU A 140 -4.40 1.94 -3.58
CA LEU A 140 -4.82 2.56 -2.32
C LEU A 140 -6.03 3.48 -2.51
N ASN A 141 -6.18 4.06 -3.70
CA ASN A 141 -7.23 5.02 -4.06
C ASN A 141 -7.47 6.05 -2.93
N PRO A 142 -6.44 6.86 -2.58
CA PRO A 142 -6.50 7.72 -1.42
C PRO A 142 -7.61 8.77 -1.57
N SER A 143 -8.23 9.11 -0.45
CA SER A 143 -9.18 10.23 -0.37
C SER A 143 -8.53 11.54 -0.85
N GLU A 144 -9.33 12.45 -1.43
CA GLU A 144 -8.89 13.79 -1.82
C GLU A 144 -8.34 14.62 -0.63
N HIS A 145 -8.72 14.24 0.59
CA HIS A 145 -8.24 14.88 1.83
C HIS A 145 -7.09 14.11 2.49
N ALA A 146 -6.57 13.05 1.86
CA ALA A 146 -5.46 12.29 2.39
C ALA A 146 -4.15 13.10 2.34
N ARG A 147 -3.58 13.33 3.51
CA ARG A 147 -2.27 13.94 3.73
C ARG A 147 -1.19 12.90 3.98
N VAL A 148 -1.57 11.79 4.61
CA VAL A 148 -0.72 10.61 4.82
C VAL A 148 -1.49 9.39 4.32
N ILE A 149 -0.85 8.58 3.50
CA ILE A 149 -1.44 7.36 2.95
C ILE A 149 -0.74 6.13 3.51
N GLY A 150 -1.26 4.96 3.21
CA GLY A 150 -0.49 3.73 3.40
C GLY A 150 -1.39 2.53 3.55
N TYR A 151 -0.81 1.44 4.04
CA TYR A 151 -1.57 0.24 4.26
C TYR A 151 -1.02 -0.62 5.39
N LYS A 152 -1.86 -1.57 5.79
CA LYS A 152 -1.57 -2.58 6.79
C LYS A 152 -1.58 -3.98 6.18
N ALA A 153 -0.53 -4.75 6.44
CA ALA A 153 -0.40 -6.14 6.01
C ALA A 153 0.08 -7.08 7.13
N ILE A 154 -0.26 -8.37 7.01
CA ILE A 154 0.00 -9.41 8.01
C ILE A 154 0.92 -10.54 7.52
N LYS A 155 1.43 -10.42 6.30
CA LYS A 155 2.21 -11.48 5.62
C LYS A 155 3.71 -11.16 5.58
N TRP A 156 4.21 -10.52 6.64
CA TRP A 156 5.63 -10.20 6.79
C TRP A 156 6.24 -11.17 7.79
N ARG A 157 6.71 -12.31 7.29
CA ARG A 157 7.11 -13.45 8.14
C ARG A 157 8.60 -13.75 8.06
N PHE A 158 9.26 -13.33 6.99
CA PHE A 158 10.65 -13.67 6.72
C PHE A 158 11.50 -12.43 6.46
N GLU A 159 12.82 -12.55 6.57
CA GLU A 159 13.73 -11.43 6.30
C GLU A 159 13.65 -11.01 4.84
N GLU A 160 13.41 -11.96 3.93
CA GLU A 160 13.20 -11.71 2.51
C GLU A 160 11.98 -10.83 2.28
N ASP A 161 10.92 -11.01 3.05
CA ASP A 161 9.76 -10.13 2.94
C ASP A 161 10.17 -8.70 3.32
N LEU A 162 10.98 -8.51 4.35
CA LEU A 162 11.38 -7.16 4.76
C LEU A 162 12.24 -6.42 3.72
N LYS A 163 12.83 -7.12 2.74
CA LYS A 163 13.51 -6.45 1.61
C LYS A 163 12.54 -5.72 0.70
N ASP A 164 11.34 -6.25 0.46
CA ASP A 164 10.39 -5.53 -0.38
C ASP A 164 9.74 -4.36 0.37
N LEU A 165 9.84 -4.32 1.71
CA LEU A 165 9.57 -3.11 2.48
C LEU A 165 10.59 -2.01 2.20
N GLU A 166 11.87 -2.35 2.05
CA GLU A 166 12.92 -1.38 1.69
C GLU A 166 12.63 -0.81 0.30
N LEU A 167 12.22 -1.65 -0.66
CA LEU A 167 11.79 -1.21 -1.98
C LEU A 167 10.60 -0.23 -1.90
N LEU A 168 9.63 -0.46 -1.02
CA LEU A 168 8.55 0.50 -0.76
C LEU A 168 9.04 1.80 -0.14
N MET A 169 10.00 1.73 0.78
CA MET A 169 10.62 2.90 1.40
C MET A 169 11.49 3.71 0.43
N GLU A 170 11.99 3.09 -0.63
CA GLU A 170 12.66 3.75 -1.76
C GLU A 170 11.63 4.44 -2.67
N ALA A 171 10.51 3.78 -3.00
CA ALA A 171 9.43 4.36 -3.80
C ALA A 171 8.69 5.49 -3.06
N PHE A 172 8.68 5.45 -1.73
CA PHE A 172 8.16 6.50 -0.84
C PHE A 172 9.26 6.96 0.13
N PRO A 173 10.12 7.91 -0.27
CA PRO A 173 11.27 8.34 0.52
C PRO A 173 10.92 8.88 1.92
N CYS A 174 9.67 9.31 2.12
CA CYS A 174 9.16 9.81 3.40
C CYS A 174 8.27 8.82 4.14
N ALA A 175 8.22 7.56 3.69
CA ALA A 175 7.48 6.53 4.37
C ALA A 175 8.07 6.28 5.77
N LYS A 176 7.18 6.10 6.74
CA LYS A 176 7.50 5.53 8.05
C LYS A 176 6.90 4.14 8.15
N VAL A 177 7.53 3.28 8.94
CA VAL A 177 7.12 1.89 9.15
C VAL A 177 6.73 1.70 10.60
N ILE A 178 5.60 1.05 10.85
CA ILE A 178 5.21 0.59 12.17
C ILE A 178 5.27 -0.93 12.20
N LEU A 179 6.14 -1.47 13.04
CA LEU A 179 6.37 -2.90 13.21
C LEU A 179 5.52 -3.37 14.39
N SER A 180 4.41 -4.01 14.07
CA SER A 180 3.47 -4.53 15.06
C SER A 180 3.81 -5.97 15.40
N LYS A 181 4.23 -6.19 16.64
CA LYS A 181 4.68 -7.49 17.16
C LYS A 181 3.82 -7.91 18.35
N ARG A 182 4.02 -9.14 18.81
CA ARG A 182 3.45 -9.65 20.06
C ARG A 182 4.53 -10.43 20.78
N ARG A 183 4.85 -10.06 22.03
CA ARG A 183 5.91 -10.72 22.79
C ARG A 183 5.51 -12.13 23.21
N ASN A 184 4.24 -12.32 23.57
CA ASN A 184 3.74 -13.65 23.89
C ASN A 184 3.42 -14.43 22.60
N ILE A 185 4.39 -15.23 22.15
CA ILE A 185 4.28 -16.05 20.94
C ILE A 185 3.19 -17.13 21.09
N ASP A 186 3.05 -17.73 22.27
CA ASP A 186 2.03 -18.76 22.48
C ASP A 186 0.62 -18.18 22.30
N ASP A 187 0.33 -17.02 22.89
CA ASP A 187 -0.95 -16.38 22.69
C ASP A 187 -1.16 -15.90 21.24
N GLN A 188 -0.07 -15.51 20.55
CA GLN A 188 -0.11 -15.16 19.13
C GLN A 188 -0.55 -16.38 18.31
N LEU A 189 0.10 -17.51 18.51
CA LEU A 189 -0.16 -18.77 17.81
C LEU A 189 -1.55 -19.31 18.13
N LEU A 190 -2.00 -19.22 19.39
CA LEU A 190 -3.38 -19.58 19.77
C LEU A 190 -4.38 -18.73 18.98
N SER A 191 -4.19 -17.40 18.95
CA SER A 191 -5.09 -16.50 18.21
C SER A 191 -5.00 -16.70 16.70
N GLN A 192 -3.81 -17.01 16.16
CA GLN A 192 -3.65 -17.34 14.75
C GLN A 192 -4.33 -18.67 14.42
N GLY A 193 -4.20 -19.67 15.29
CA GLY A 193 -4.83 -20.98 15.22
C GLY A 193 -6.34 -20.91 15.01
N GLU A 194 -7.00 -20.02 15.74
CA GLU A 194 -8.45 -19.80 15.66
C GLU A 194 -8.91 -19.22 14.30
N VAL A 195 -8.04 -18.54 13.56
CA VAL A 195 -8.42 -17.77 12.36
C VAL A 195 -7.79 -18.31 11.08
N PHE A 196 -6.53 -18.74 11.14
CA PHE A 196 -5.71 -19.17 10.01
C PHE A 196 -5.40 -20.67 10.03
N GLY A 197 -5.76 -21.38 11.10
CA GLY A 197 -5.34 -22.76 11.34
C GLY A 197 -3.95 -22.84 11.96
N SER A 198 -3.40 -24.06 12.07
CA SER A 198 -2.11 -24.30 12.74
C SER A 198 -1.00 -23.47 12.11
N MET A 199 -0.30 -22.72 12.96
CA MET A 199 0.84 -21.90 12.58
C MET A 199 2.13 -22.48 13.16
N ASP A 200 3.24 -22.18 12.49
CA ASP A 200 4.57 -22.60 12.93
C ASP A 200 5.13 -21.63 13.98
N TYR A 201 5.52 -22.17 15.14
CA TYR A 201 6.08 -21.41 16.24
C TYR A 201 7.36 -20.69 15.83
N TYR A 202 8.30 -21.41 15.22
CA TYR A 202 9.60 -20.89 14.85
C TYR A 202 9.49 -19.82 13.78
N ALA A 203 8.58 -19.97 12.82
CA ALA A 203 8.30 -18.94 11.82
C ALA A 203 7.75 -17.66 12.46
N THR A 204 6.87 -17.78 13.46
CA THR A 204 6.29 -16.62 14.17
C THR A 204 7.35 -15.92 15.02
N GLU A 205 8.15 -16.69 15.76
CA GLU A 205 9.28 -16.15 16.53
C GLU A 205 10.33 -15.49 15.63
N HIS A 206 10.66 -16.13 14.51
CA HIS A 206 11.60 -15.62 13.51
C HIS A 206 11.11 -14.30 12.90
N ALA A 207 9.82 -14.20 12.57
CA ALA A 207 9.23 -12.96 12.07
C ALA A 207 9.42 -11.78 13.04
N ASN A 208 9.20 -12.00 14.34
CA ASN A 208 9.40 -10.95 15.34
C ASN A 208 10.88 -10.54 15.45
N LYS A 209 11.81 -11.51 15.41
CA LYS A 209 13.26 -11.23 15.40
C LYS A 209 13.70 -10.48 14.15
N ALA A 210 13.15 -10.83 12.99
CA ALA A 210 13.43 -10.15 11.72
C ALA A 210 12.97 -8.68 11.78
N MET A 211 11.78 -8.43 12.34
CA MET A 211 11.29 -7.06 12.56
C MET A 211 12.17 -6.28 13.55
N ASP A 212 12.66 -6.91 14.63
CA ASP A 212 13.59 -6.24 15.55
C ASP A 212 14.91 -5.85 14.86
N LYS A 213 15.42 -6.72 13.98
CA LYS A 213 16.61 -6.44 13.17
C LYS A 213 16.36 -5.28 12.20
N PHE A 214 15.22 -5.29 11.52
CA PHE A 214 14.81 -4.20 10.64
C PHE A 214 14.68 -2.88 11.38
N ALA A 215 14.04 -2.88 12.56
CA ALA A 215 13.87 -1.70 13.40
C ALA A 215 15.21 -1.06 13.78
N LYS A 216 16.20 -1.89 14.10
CA LYS A 216 17.56 -1.43 14.43
C LYS A 216 18.28 -0.83 13.23
N HIS A 217 18.06 -1.37 12.03
CA HIS A 217 18.71 -0.88 10.82
C HIS A 217 18.08 0.41 10.30
N HIS A 218 16.78 0.58 10.49
CA HIS A 218 15.97 1.70 9.99
C HIS A 218 15.37 2.53 11.12
N SER A 219 16.13 2.76 12.20
CA SER A 219 15.61 3.34 13.45
C SER A 219 15.04 4.77 13.33
N ASP A 220 15.42 5.51 12.29
CA ASP A 220 14.92 6.84 11.97
C ASP A 220 13.56 6.82 11.25
N ARG A 221 13.23 5.70 10.60
CA ARG A 221 12.02 5.52 9.78
C ARG A 221 11.13 4.38 10.23
N SER A 222 11.45 3.72 11.34
CA SER A 222 10.67 2.61 11.88
C SER A 222 10.36 2.77 13.36
N PHE A 223 9.18 2.28 13.76
CA PHE A 223 8.71 2.29 15.14
C PHE A 223 8.17 0.92 15.50
N SER A 224 8.73 0.29 16.52
CA SER A 224 8.23 -0.98 17.04
C SER A 224 7.14 -0.74 18.08
N LEU A 225 6.00 -1.40 17.92
CA LEU A 225 4.91 -1.34 18.88
C LEU A 225 4.39 -2.76 19.15
N ASP A 226 4.74 -3.28 20.33
CA ASP A 226 4.32 -4.60 20.77
C ASP A 226 2.88 -4.52 21.31
N LEU A 227 2.06 -5.54 21.04
CA LEU A 227 0.65 -5.59 21.47
C LEU A 227 0.47 -5.35 22.97
N GLU A 228 1.41 -5.87 23.77
CA GLU A 228 1.39 -5.75 25.22
C GLU A 228 1.61 -4.31 25.72
N ASP A 229 2.10 -3.40 24.87
CA ASP A 229 2.32 -1.98 25.17
C ASP A 229 1.22 -1.08 24.61
N PHE A 230 0.05 -1.64 24.25
CA PHE A 230 -1.06 -0.85 23.72
C PHE A 230 -1.74 -0.04 24.83
N ASP A 231 -1.16 1.12 25.11
CA ASP A 231 -1.70 2.12 26.02
C ASP A 231 -1.57 3.53 25.44
N VAL A 232 -2.21 4.49 26.10
CA VAL A 232 -2.25 5.89 25.66
C VAL A 232 -0.84 6.52 25.60
N GLU A 233 0.09 6.10 26.46
CA GLU A 233 1.44 6.67 26.51
C GLU A 233 2.26 6.24 25.29
N HIS A 234 2.26 4.95 24.96
CA HIS A 234 2.98 4.42 23.81
C HIS A 234 2.36 4.89 22.48
N PHE A 235 1.04 4.99 22.39
CA PHE A 235 0.39 5.58 21.20
C PHE A 235 0.70 7.08 21.03
N ASN A 236 0.86 7.84 22.13
CA ASN A 236 1.32 9.22 22.04
C ASN A 236 2.83 9.32 21.69
N THR A 237 3.63 8.34 22.11
CA THR A 237 5.03 8.23 21.65
C THR A 237 5.08 7.97 20.14
N LEU A 238 4.18 7.13 19.62
CA LEU A 238 3.99 6.94 18.18
C LEU A 238 3.59 8.24 17.46
N LEU A 239 2.73 9.09 18.06
CA LEU A 239 2.44 10.42 17.47
C LEU A 239 3.68 11.29 17.36
N GLY A 240 4.54 11.29 18.39
CA GLY A 240 5.82 12.02 18.35
C GLY A 240 6.74 11.51 17.25
N PHE A 241 6.85 10.18 17.11
CA PHE A 241 7.57 9.57 15.99
C PHE A 241 6.99 9.99 14.63
N LEU A 242 5.66 10.10 14.51
CA LEU A 242 4.99 10.53 13.27
C LEU A 242 5.10 12.04 13.01
N GLY A 243 5.35 12.85 14.04
CA GLY A 243 5.38 14.32 13.97
C GLY A 243 4.00 14.96 14.12
N GLU A 244 3.11 14.32 14.88
CA GLU A 244 1.71 14.73 15.09
C GLU A 244 1.37 15.06 16.57
N ASP A 245 2.32 14.92 17.48
CA ASP A 245 2.16 15.08 18.94
C ASP A 245 1.85 16.51 19.40
N GLU A 246 2.25 17.53 18.63
CA GLU A 246 1.84 18.92 18.88
C GLU A 246 0.38 19.19 18.49
N LYS A 247 -0.16 18.42 17.53
CA LYS A 247 -1.48 18.65 16.93
C LYS A 247 -2.54 17.73 17.51
N CYS A 248 -2.15 16.54 17.90
CA CYS A 248 -3.02 15.47 18.32
C CYS A 248 -2.50 14.78 19.57
N ARG A 249 -3.43 14.29 20.37
CA ARG A 249 -3.13 13.49 21.56
C ARG A 249 -4.19 12.42 21.74
N TYR A 250 -3.77 11.16 21.83
CA TYR A 250 -4.66 10.08 22.23
C TYR A 250 -5.02 10.22 23.72
N VAL A 251 -6.28 9.92 24.02
CA VAL A 251 -6.84 9.89 25.39
C VAL A 251 -7.43 8.53 25.73
N ASP A 252 -7.57 7.65 24.74
CA ASP A 252 -8.00 6.25 24.90
C ASP A 252 -7.35 5.40 23.79
N VAL A 253 -7.42 4.08 23.93
CA VAL A 253 -6.93 3.12 22.92
C VAL A 253 -8.11 2.32 22.36
N VAL A 254 -8.29 2.37 21.05
CA VAL A 254 -9.27 1.53 20.37
C VAL A 254 -8.78 0.09 20.34
N HIS A 255 -9.51 -0.80 21.01
CA HIS A 255 -9.22 -2.24 20.99
C HIS A 255 -10.09 -2.94 19.95
N ASP A 256 -9.49 -3.19 18.80
CA ASP A 256 -10.13 -3.90 17.71
C ASP A 256 -9.88 -5.41 17.83
N ASN A 257 -10.93 -6.23 17.64
CA ASN A 257 -10.95 -7.70 17.81
C ASN A 257 -11.03 -8.25 19.25
N ALA A 258 -11.68 -7.53 20.19
CA ALA A 258 -12.00 -8.05 21.53
C ALA A 258 -13.09 -9.17 21.55
N GLY A 259 -13.25 -9.93 20.46
CA GLY A 259 -14.24 -11.00 20.30
C GLY A 259 -14.36 -11.49 18.85
N ARG A 260 -14.87 -12.72 18.65
CA ARG A 260 -14.94 -13.47 17.37
C ARG A 260 -15.87 -12.88 16.28
N PHE A 261 -16.44 -11.70 16.47
CA PHE A 261 -17.36 -11.08 15.52
C PHE A 261 -16.95 -9.63 15.26
N PRO A 262 -17.20 -9.08 14.05
CA PRO A 262 -17.13 -7.65 13.84
C PRO A 262 -18.10 -7.02 14.83
N SER A 263 -17.57 -6.38 15.88
CA SER A 263 -18.40 -5.54 16.72
C SER A 263 -18.97 -4.47 15.80
N PRO A 264 -20.29 -4.23 15.79
CA PRO A 264 -20.83 -3.07 15.08
C PRO A 264 -20.04 -1.85 15.57
N ALA A 265 -19.48 -1.10 14.63
CA ALA A 265 -18.62 0.05 14.89
C ALA A 265 -19.17 0.84 16.07
N LYS A 266 -18.48 0.78 17.21
CA LYS A 266 -18.90 1.56 18.37
C LYS A 266 -18.82 3.03 17.91
N PRO A 267 -19.85 3.86 18.15
CA PRO A 267 -19.82 5.29 17.82
C PRO A 267 -18.76 6.11 18.60
N LEU A 268 -17.78 5.46 19.24
CA LEU A 268 -16.81 6.03 20.18
C LEU A 268 -15.40 6.21 19.58
N GLU A 269 -15.14 5.80 18.33
CA GLU A 269 -13.81 5.86 17.72
C GLU A 269 -13.20 7.28 17.74
N TRP A 270 -14.01 8.31 17.48
CA TRP A 270 -13.55 9.72 17.49
C TRP A 270 -13.23 10.29 18.88
N SER A 271 -13.64 9.62 19.96
CA SER A 271 -13.36 10.08 21.33
C SER A 271 -11.97 9.69 21.83
N ALA A 272 -11.31 8.76 21.14
CA ALA A 272 -10.01 8.23 21.54
C ALA A 272 -8.83 9.18 21.24
N ILE A 273 -9.04 10.21 20.41
CA ILE A 273 -8.05 11.24 20.10
C ILE A 273 -8.63 12.64 20.25
N ARG A 274 -7.80 13.58 20.69
CA ARG A 274 -8.09 15.02 20.66
C ARG A 274 -7.08 15.68 19.76
N CYS A 275 -7.54 16.27 18.67
CA CYS A 275 -6.71 17.05 17.77
C CYS A 275 -7.12 18.51 17.83
N ASN A 276 -6.15 19.38 18.03
CA ASN A 276 -6.30 20.81 17.79
C ASN A 276 -6.20 21.01 16.27
N ILE A 277 -7.31 20.72 15.59
CA ILE A 277 -7.50 21.14 14.21
C ILE A 277 -7.72 22.65 14.30
N GLY A 278 -6.63 23.41 14.20
CA GLY A 278 -6.65 24.86 14.38
C GLY A 278 -7.72 25.54 13.53
N ALA A 279 -8.27 26.59 14.15
CA ALA A 279 -9.02 27.69 13.53
C ALA A 279 -8.29 28.34 12.35
#